data_AF-A0A096P844-F1
#
_entry.id   AF-A0A096P844-F1
#
_cell.length_a   1.000
_cell.length_b   1.000
_cell.length_c   1.000
_cell.angle_alpha   90.00
_cell.angle_beta   90.00
_cell.angle_gamma   90.00
#
_symmetry.space_group_name_H-M   'P 1'
#
loop_
_entity.id
_entity.type
_entity.pdbx_description
1 polymer ?
#
loop_
_entity_poly.entity_id
_entity_poly.type
_entity_poly.pdbx_seq_one_letter_code
_entity_poly.pdbx_strand_id
1 'polypeptide(L)'
;MSLDLYDIAMQAYFSLYGLTMTTDPDMFWSAKGIMRVPYVTAFGGATSAVGFFARMTGLGFVIMVLGRRAGTPKATFAKQALAFHVLSTKWFCDLTQVVSTRRSPSIFIPWAWKLQVFVNIVLALWGIVALGGPKKALKLD
;
A
#
# COMPACT_ATOMS: atom_id res chain seq x y z
N MET A 1 21.54 -1.74 -5.47
CA MET A 1 20.70 -1.58 -4.25
C MET A 1 20.41 -2.98 -3.71
N SER A 2 20.51 -3.22 -2.39
CA SER A 2 20.44 -4.58 -1.83
C SER A 2 19.01 -5.12 -1.76
N LEU A 3 18.82 -6.39 -2.13
CA LEU A 3 17.57 -7.13 -1.92
C LEU A 3 17.21 -7.23 -0.44
N ASP A 4 18.20 -7.35 0.44
CA ASP A 4 17.97 -7.43 1.88
C ASP A 4 17.39 -6.13 2.44
N LEU A 5 17.89 -4.99 1.97
CA LEU A 5 17.38 -3.70 2.40
C LEU A 5 15.96 -3.47 1.91
N TYR A 6 15.64 -3.88 0.67
CA TYR A 6 14.29 -3.82 0.14
C TYR A 6 13.34 -4.73 0.92
N ASP A 7 13.74 -5.98 1.19
CA ASP A 7 12.98 -6.95 1.98
C ASP A 7 12.62 -6.39 3.38
N ILE A 8 13.61 -5.86 4.10
CA ILE A 8 13.41 -5.27 5.43
C ILE A 8 12.47 -4.05 5.37
N ALA A 9 12.70 -3.14 4.41
CA ALA A 9 11.89 -1.94 4.27
C ALA A 9 10.43 -2.28 3.93
N MET A 10 10.19 -3.22 3.02
CA MET A 10 8.85 -3.65 2.62
C MET A 10 8.13 -4.38 3.75
N GLN A 11 8.82 -5.23 4.52
CA GLN A 11 8.23 -5.86 5.70
C GLN A 11 7.77 -4.81 6.71
N ALA A 12 8.59 -3.79 7.00
CA ALA A 12 8.22 -2.72 7.91
C ALA A 12 7.03 -1.89 7.38
N TYR A 13 7.10 -1.47 6.12
CA TYR A 13 6.06 -0.68 5.45
C TYR A 13 4.70 -1.41 5.44
N PHE A 14 4.67 -2.65 4.94
CA PHE A 14 3.44 -3.45 4.88
C PHE A 14 2.96 -3.90 6.25
N SER A 15 3.85 -4.11 7.24
CA SER A 15 3.43 -4.41 8.62
C SER A 15 2.73 -3.22 9.25
N LEU A 16 3.34 -2.03 9.17
CA LEU A 16 2.76 -0.81 9.74
C LEU A 16 1.40 -0.53 9.10
N TYR A 17 1.35 -0.50 7.77
CA TYR A 17 0.11 -0.25 7.05
C TYR A 17 -0.92 -1.35 7.31
N GLY A 18 -0.51 -2.62 7.26
CA GLY A 18 -1.36 -3.77 7.50
C GLY A 18 -2.02 -3.77 8.88
N LEU A 19 -1.23 -3.59 9.94
CA LEU A 19 -1.75 -3.57 11.31
C LEU A 19 -2.68 -2.38 11.54
N THR A 20 -2.26 -1.18 11.14
CA THR A 20 -3.02 0.06 11.39
C THR A 20 -4.34 0.10 10.61
N MET A 21 -4.36 -0.39 9.37
CA MET A 21 -5.59 -0.47 8.56
C MET A 21 -6.53 -1.58 9.03
N THR A 22 -6.01 -2.67 9.60
CA THR A 22 -6.82 -3.79 10.11
C THR A 22 -7.53 -3.46 11.42
N THR A 23 -6.83 -2.80 12.35
CA THR A 23 -7.35 -2.60 13.71
C THR A 23 -8.22 -1.35 13.78
N ASP A 24 -7.61 -0.18 13.54
CA ASP A 24 -8.28 1.10 13.69
C ASP A 24 -7.72 2.15 12.69
N PRO A 25 -8.17 2.11 11.42
CA PRO A 25 -7.67 3.03 10.40
C PRO A 25 -7.91 4.50 10.75
N ASP A 26 -8.97 4.82 11.50
CA ASP A 26 -9.30 6.21 11.86
C ASP A 26 -8.39 6.75 12.97
N MET A 27 -8.01 5.93 13.94
CA MET A 27 -7.03 6.29 14.96
C MET A 27 -5.66 6.61 14.35
N PHE A 28 -5.28 5.95 13.26
CA PHE A 28 -3.97 6.15 12.65
C PHE A 28 -3.96 7.19 11.52
N TRP A 29 -4.87 7.07 10.56
CA TRP A 29 -4.76 7.72 9.25
C TRP A 29 -5.79 8.84 9.01
N SER A 30 -6.50 9.30 10.04
CA SER A 30 -7.45 10.41 9.91
C SER A 30 -6.79 11.78 10.16
N ALA A 31 -7.55 12.85 9.92
CA ALA A 31 -7.15 14.21 10.28
C ALA A 31 -6.81 14.40 11.78
N LYS A 32 -7.38 13.55 12.64
CA LYS A 32 -7.15 13.53 14.10
C LYS A 32 -6.30 12.34 14.55
N GLY A 33 -5.83 11.52 13.62
CA GLY A 33 -5.08 10.29 13.91
C GLY A 33 -3.63 10.54 14.33
N ILE A 34 -2.94 9.46 14.74
CA ILE A 34 -1.53 9.48 15.14
C ILE A 34 -0.65 9.91 13.96
N MET A 35 -0.85 9.30 12.79
CA MET A 35 -0.17 9.68 11.54
C MET A 35 -1.06 10.68 10.80
N ARG A 36 -1.28 11.86 11.41
CA ARG A 36 -2.23 12.88 10.96
C ARG A 36 -2.24 13.05 9.43
N VAL A 37 -3.37 12.66 8.82
CA VAL A 37 -3.62 12.87 7.40
C VAL A 37 -4.81 13.82 7.26
N PRO A 38 -4.59 15.16 7.25
CA PRO A 38 -5.68 16.14 7.33
C PRO A 38 -6.63 16.12 6.12
N TYR A 39 -6.28 15.38 5.08
CA TYR A 39 -7.01 15.25 3.83
C TYR A 39 -7.70 13.90 3.64
N VAL A 40 -7.78 13.09 4.70
CA VAL A 40 -8.52 11.84 4.74
C VAL A 40 -9.71 12.01 5.66
N THR A 41 -10.91 11.87 5.12
CA THR A 41 -12.11 11.69 5.98
C THR A 41 -12.08 10.31 6.59
N ALA A 42 -12.73 10.14 7.74
CA ALA A 42 -12.79 8.86 8.44
C ALA A 42 -13.24 7.70 7.52
N PHE A 43 -12.52 6.58 7.59
CA PHE A 43 -12.84 5.31 6.95
C PHE A 43 -14.09 4.67 7.57
N GLY A 44 -14.31 4.89 8.87
CA GLY A 44 -15.44 4.38 9.63
C GLY A 44 -15.26 2.95 10.14
N GLY A 45 -16.33 2.46 10.78
CA GLY A 45 -16.38 1.12 11.36
C GLY A 45 -16.30 0.00 10.31
N ALA A 46 -15.97 -1.21 10.77
CA ALA A 46 -15.90 -2.40 9.91
C ALA A 46 -17.23 -2.77 9.22
N THR A 47 -18.35 -2.21 9.68
CA THR A 47 -19.69 -2.40 9.12
C THR A 47 -19.99 -1.47 7.94
N SER A 48 -19.16 -0.45 7.69
CA SER A 48 -19.27 0.38 6.49
C SER A 48 -18.48 -0.24 5.34
N ALA A 49 -18.88 0.02 4.09
CA ALA A 49 -18.16 -0.51 2.92
C ALA A 49 -16.68 -0.08 2.89
N VAL A 50 -16.41 1.20 3.20
CA VAL A 50 -15.04 1.76 3.24
C VAL A 50 -14.23 1.17 4.39
N GLY A 51 -14.81 1.11 5.58
CA GLY A 51 -14.14 0.60 6.77
C GLY A 51 -13.91 -0.92 6.71
N PHE A 52 -14.80 -1.68 6.07
CA PHE A 52 -14.61 -3.10 5.77
C PHE A 52 -13.45 -3.29 4.79
N PHE A 53 -13.47 -2.57 3.66
CA PHE A 53 -12.43 -2.66 2.63
C PHE A 53 -11.04 -2.33 3.17
N ALA A 54 -10.93 -1.26 4.00
CA ALA A 54 -9.69 -0.88 4.68
C ALA A 54 -9.11 -2.03 5.50
N ARG A 55 -9.94 -2.71 6.29
CA ARG A 55 -9.52 -3.81 7.16
C ARG A 55 -9.14 -5.07 6.39
N MET A 56 -9.90 -5.42 5.35
CA MET A 56 -9.56 -6.54 4.47
C MET A 56 -8.23 -6.30 3.73
N THR A 57 -8.00 -5.08 3.28
CA THR A 57 -6.72 -4.68 2.68
C THR A 57 -5.57 -4.80 3.70
N GLY A 58 -5.79 -4.32 4.92
CA GLY A 58 -4.83 -4.46 6.01
C GLY A 58 -4.49 -5.92 6.31
N LEU A 59 -5.50 -6.80 6.40
CA LEU A 59 -5.33 -8.23 6.63
C LEU A 59 -4.50 -8.89 5.52
N GLY A 60 -4.72 -8.52 4.26
CA GLY A 60 -3.93 -9.00 3.14
C GLY A 60 -2.44 -8.72 3.31
N PHE A 61 -2.07 -7.51 3.73
CA PHE A 61 -0.67 -7.16 4.00
C PHE A 61 -0.09 -7.88 5.22
N VAL A 62 -0.88 -8.04 6.29
CA VAL A 62 -0.46 -8.82 7.46
C VAL A 62 -0.14 -10.25 7.05
N ILE A 63 -1.02 -10.91 6.29
CA ILE A 63 -0.80 -12.28 5.80
C ILE A 63 0.45 -12.35 4.93
N MET A 64 0.64 -11.40 4.01
CA MET A 64 1.82 -11.36 3.14
C MET A 64 3.12 -11.26 3.95
N VAL A 65 3.18 -10.40 4.97
CA VAL A 65 4.38 -10.28 5.81
C VAL A 65 4.56 -11.48 6.74
N LEU A 66 3.48 -12.06 7.27
CA LEU A 66 3.55 -13.30 8.04
C LEU A 66 4.09 -14.45 7.19
N GLY A 67 3.70 -14.57 5.92
CA GLY A 67 4.28 -15.53 4.98
C GLY A 67 5.80 -15.35 4.83
N ARG A 68 6.25 -14.08 4.70
CA ARG A 68 7.70 -13.77 4.70
C ARG A 68 8.40 -14.21 5.97
N ARG A 69 7.80 -14.01 7.15
CA ARG A 69 8.33 -14.47 8.44
C ARG A 69 8.29 -16.00 8.60
N ALA A 70 7.31 -16.65 7.98
CA ALA A 70 7.15 -18.11 7.99
C ALA A 70 8.05 -18.85 6.99
N GLY A 71 8.86 -18.13 6.20
CA GLY A 71 9.89 -18.73 5.36
C GLY A 71 9.77 -18.47 3.86
N THR A 72 8.82 -17.65 3.39
CA THR A 72 8.79 -17.25 1.97
C THR A 72 10.14 -16.63 1.57
N PRO A 73 10.76 -17.04 0.45
CA PRO A 73 12.02 -16.48 0.00
C PRO A 73 11.97 -14.97 -0.20
N LYS A 74 13.08 -14.28 0.08
CA LYS A 74 13.20 -12.81 -0.09
C LYS A 74 12.83 -12.36 -1.51
N ALA A 75 13.27 -13.12 -2.52
CA ALA A 75 12.98 -12.82 -3.91
C ALA A 75 11.47 -12.91 -4.21
N THR A 76 10.79 -13.94 -3.70
CA THR A 76 9.35 -14.13 -3.88
C THR A 76 8.55 -13.03 -3.15
N PHE A 77 8.90 -12.70 -1.91
CA PHE A 77 8.28 -11.58 -1.20
C PHE A 77 8.52 -10.24 -1.90
N ALA A 78 9.74 -9.99 -2.39
CA ALA A 78 10.05 -8.79 -3.16
C ALA A 78 9.25 -8.71 -4.47
N LYS A 79 8.98 -9.84 -5.13
CA LYS A 79 8.08 -9.90 -6.30
C LYS A 79 6.64 -9.61 -5.92
N GLN A 80 6.14 -10.10 -4.78
CA GLN A 80 4.80 -9.76 -4.28
C GLN A 80 4.67 -8.26 -3.98
N ALA A 81 5.67 -7.67 -3.31
CA ALA A 81 5.75 -6.24 -3.05
C ALA A 81 5.76 -5.42 -4.35
N LEU A 82 6.61 -5.81 -5.30
CA LEU A 82 6.67 -5.18 -6.62
C LEU A 82 5.33 -5.28 -7.36
N ALA A 83 4.70 -6.45 -7.38
CA ALA A 83 3.40 -6.66 -8.00
C ALA A 83 2.34 -5.75 -7.37
N PHE A 84 2.32 -5.63 -6.04
CA PHE A 84 1.43 -4.70 -5.35
C PHE A 84 1.64 -3.26 -5.86
N HIS A 85 2.86 -2.75 -5.86
CA HIS A 85 3.13 -1.37 -6.29
C HIS A 85 2.75 -1.16 -7.76
N VAL A 86 3.10 -2.08 -8.66
CA VAL A 86 2.77 -1.96 -10.09
C VAL A 86 1.27 -1.97 -10.32
N LEU A 87 0.55 -2.96 -9.76
CA LEU A 87 -0.88 -3.13 -9.98
C LEU A 87 -1.69 -1.99 -9.35
N SER A 88 -1.37 -1.61 -8.12
CA SER A 88 -2.08 -0.53 -7.43
C SER A 88 -1.79 0.86 -8.02
N THR A 89 -0.66 1.04 -8.74
CA THR A 89 -0.36 2.30 -9.44
C THR A 89 -1.47 2.67 -10.41
N LYS A 90 -2.02 1.71 -11.17
CA LYS A 90 -3.12 2.00 -12.09
C LYS A 90 -4.34 2.54 -11.35
N TRP A 91 -4.76 1.87 -10.28
CA TRP A 91 -5.92 2.31 -9.49
C TRP A 91 -5.69 3.70 -8.90
N PHE A 92 -4.49 3.97 -8.38
CA PHE A 92 -4.16 5.30 -7.86
C PHE A 92 -4.16 6.37 -8.95
N CYS A 93 -3.67 6.06 -10.15
CA CYS A 93 -3.78 6.96 -11.31
C CYS A 93 -5.24 7.29 -11.64
N ASP A 94 -6.11 6.28 -11.70
CA ASP A 94 -7.54 6.49 -11.96
C ASP A 94 -8.17 7.38 -10.87
N LEU A 95 -7.77 7.20 -9.60
CA LEU A 95 -8.22 8.03 -8.48
C LEU A 95 -7.71 9.48 -8.53
N THR A 96 -6.59 9.77 -9.21
CA THR A 96 -6.15 11.16 -9.44
C THR A 96 -7.09 11.96 -10.35
N GLN A 97 -7.91 11.26 -11.13
CA GLN A 97 -8.81 11.85 -12.14
C GLN A 97 -10.25 11.98 -11.64
N VAL A 98 -10.56 11.47 -10.44
CA VAL A 98 -11.90 11.57 -9.86
C VAL A 98 -12.23 13.03 -9.54
N VAL A 99 -13.30 13.53 -10.17
CA VAL A 99 -13.87 14.85 -9.88
C VAL A 99 -14.92 14.70 -8.80
N SER A 100 -14.61 15.14 -7.58
CA SER A 100 -15.57 15.16 -6.48
C SER A 100 -16.63 16.25 -6.68
N THR A 101 -17.90 15.92 -6.46
CA THR A 101 -19.00 16.89 -6.45
C THR A 101 -19.54 17.07 -5.04
N ARG A 102 -20.37 18.10 -4.79
CA ARG A 102 -21.05 18.26 -3.49
C ARG A 102 -21.93 17.07 -3.11
N ARG A 103 -22.45 16.31 -4.07
CA ARG A 103 -23.32 15.14 -3.85
C ARG A 103 -22.55 13.82 -3.70
N SER A 104 -21.30 13.79 -4.16
CA SER A 104 -20.38 12.65 -4.03
C SER A 104 -19.00 13.19 -3.70
N PRO A 105 -18.80 13.67 -2.46
CA PRO A 105 -17.50 14.16 -2.04
C PRO A 105 -16.52 12.97 -2.02
N SER A 106 -15.35 13.16 -2.63
CA SER A 106 -14.28 12.18 -2.49
C SER A 106 -13.74 12.27 -1.07
N ILE A 107 -13.55 11.11 -0.44
CA ILE A 107 -12.90 11.00 0.87
C ILE A 107 -11.40 11.37 0.84
N PHE A 108 -10.84 11.55 -0.37
CA PHE A 108 -9.45 11.91 -0.64
C PHE A 108 -9.34 13.06 -1.66
N ILE A 109 -8.39 13.96 -1.46
CA ILE A 109 -8.09 15.04 -2.43
C ILE A 109 -7.15 14.56 -3.56
N PRO A 110 -7.34 15.00 -4.82
CA PRO A 110 -6.60 14.46 -5.97
C PRO A 110 -5.07 14.51 -5.88
N TRP A 111 -4.51 15.52 -5.20
CA TRP A 111 -3.05 15.62 -5.06
C TRP A 111 -2.46 14.48 -4.24
N ALA A 112 -3.17 14.01 -3.21
CA ALA A 112 -2.71 12.92 -2.35
C ALA A 112 -2.53 11.62 -3.16
N TRP A 113 -3.42 11.39 -4.13
CA TRP A 113 -3.29 10.26 -5.06
C TRP A 113 -2.12 10.42 -6.02
N LYS A 114 -1.80 11.64 -6.48
CA LYS A 114 -0.60 11.88 -7.30
C LYS A 114 0.68 11.57 -6.54
N LEU A 115 0.75 11.94 -5.26
CA LEU A 115 1.86 11.54 -4.40
C LEU A 115 1.93 10.02 -4.24
N GLN A 116 0.79 9.35 -4.03
CA GLN A 116 0.75 7.90 -3.91
C GLN A 116 1.22 7.19 -5.19
N VAL A 117 0.84 7.69 -6.37
CA VAL A 117 1.35 7.21 -7.66
C VAL A 117 2.87 7.34 -7.73
N PHE A 118 3.41 8.52 -7.36
CA PHE A 118 4.86 8.75 -7.35
C PHE A 118 5.59 7.77 -6.41
N VAL A 119 5.11 7.62 -5.17
CA VAL A 119 5.70 6.69 -4.20
C VAL A 119 5.69 5.26 -4.72
N ASN A 120 4.57 4.80 -5.29
CA ASN A 120 4.48 3.47 -5.87
C ASN A 120 5.47 3.24 -7.02
N ILE A 121 5.63 4.22 -7.91
CA ILE A 121 6.61 4.12 -9.01
C ILE A 121 8.02 3.99 -8.44
N VAL A 122 8.39 4.82 -7.45
CA VAL A 122 9.71 4.77 -6.81
C VAL A 122 9.95 3.42 -6.12
N LEU A 123 8.97 2.91 -5.39
CA LEU A 123 9.08 1.60 -4.71
C LEU A 123 9.11 0.42 -5.69
N ALA A 124 8.40 0.51 -6.82
CA ALA A 124 8.48 -0.47 -7.89
C ALA A 124 9.85 -0.48 -8.57
N LEU A 125 10.39 0.71 -8.88
CA LEU A 125 11.74 0.85 -9.44
C LEU A 125 12.80 0.30 -8.48
N TRP A 126 12.69 0.59 -7.19
CA TRP A 126 13.57 -0.02 -6.19
C TRP A 126 13.46 -1.54 -6.20
N GLY A 127 12.23 -2.10 -6.18
CA GLY A 127 12.03 -3.54 -6.27
C GLY A 127 12.71 -4.18 -7.50
N ILE A 128 12.58 -3.56 -8.67
CA ILE A 128 13.23 -4.01 -9.91
C ILE A 128 14.75 -3.99 -9.77
N VAL A 129 15.33 -2.90 -9.26
CA VAL A 129 16.78 -2.79 -9.06
C VAL A 129 17.29 -3.81 -8.02
N ALA A 130 16.55 -3.99 -6.93
CA ALA A 130 16.87 -4.93 -5.86
C ALA A 130 16.85 -6.40 -6.33
N LEU A 131 15.93 -6.74 -7.25
CA LEU A 131 15.85 -8.06 -7.88
C LEU A 131 16.92 -8.28 -8.97
N GLY A 132 17.75 -7.28 -9.26
CA GLY A 132 18.81 -7.36 -10.27
C GLY A 132 18.32 -7.11 -11.69
N GLY A 133 17.27 -6.30 -11.84
CA GLY A 133 16.77 -5.80 -13.13
C GLY A 133 15.44 -6.43 -13.58
N PRO A 134 14.82 -5.84 -14.63
CA PRO A 134 13.46 -6.18 -15.05
C PRO A 134 13.31 -7.65 -15.48
N LYS A 135 14.34 -8.21 -16.15
CA LYS A 135 14.34 -9.61 -16.59
C LYS A 135 14.23 -10.59 -15.42
N LYS A 136 14.91 -10.32 -14.31
CA LYS A 136 14.85 -11.15 -13.10
C LYS A 136 13.55 -10.93 -12.33
N ALA A 137 13.07 -9.69 -12.30
CA ALA A 137 11.81 -9.33 -11.65
C ALA A 137 10.60 -10.03 -12.28
N LEU A 138 10.60 -10.21 -13.61
CA LEU A 138 9.51 -10.82 -14.37
C LEU A 138 9.64 -12.35 -14.54
N LYS A 139 10.76 -12.94 -14.11
CA LYS A 139 10.97 -14.38 -14.24
C LYS A 139 10.00 -15.12 -13.31
N LEU A 140 9.21 -16.04 -13.85
CA LEU A 140 8.45 -16.99 -13.04
C LEU A 140 9.43 -17.86 -12.23
N ASP A 141 9.13 -18.07 -10.95
CA ASP A 141 9.96 -18.87 -10.04
C ASP A 141 10.09 -20.32 -10.54
#